data_AF-A0A431TX43-F1
#
_entry.id   AF-A0A431TX43-F1
#
_cell.length_a   1.000
_cell.length_b   1.000
_cell.length_c   1.000
_cell.angle_alpha   90.00
_cell.angle_beta   90.00
_cell.angle_gamma   90.00
#
_symmetry.space_group_name_H-M   'P 1'
#
loop_
_entity.id
_entity.type
_entity.pdbx_description
1 polymer ?
#
loop_
_entity_poly.entity_id
_entity_poly.type
_entity_poly.pdbx_seq_one_letter_code
_entity_poly.pdbx_strand_id
1 'polypeptide(L)'
;MIPAAHQQFVHHAVAVLSRTPGIVGVAIGGSWQEQALDEFSDLDLVLVLDPAAAPRLLAERPAVAASLGRLLECFTGEHVGEPRLLICLYDEPLLHVDLKFVALPDRPGPASGGPGGALGAGRPRQRGAAGHAGPLPGARAAVD
;
A
#
# COMPACT_ATOMS: atom_id res chain seq x y z
N MET A 1 17.22 8.50 21.87
CA MET A 1 16.82 7.40 22.80
C MET A 1 15.36 7.14 22.53
N ILE A 2 14.94 5.89 22.32
CA ILE A 2 13.54 5.60 22.02
C ILE A 2 12.71 5.75 23.32
N PRO A 3 11.61 6.52 23.33
CA PRO A 3 10.75 6.62 24.51
C PRO A 3 10.16 5.27 24.91
N ALA A 4 10.04 5.04 26.22
CA ALA A 4 9.60 3.75 26.76
C ALA A 4 8.17 3.39 26.31
N ALA A 5 7.28 4.37 26.17
CA ALA A 5 5.92 4.21 25.69
C ALA A 5 5.88 3.57 24.28
N HIS A 6 6.60 4.18 23.33
CA HIS A 6 6.71 3.70 21.96
C HIS A 6 7.31 2.29 21.90
N GLN A 7 8.37 2.05 22.67
CA GLN A 7 9.00 0.73 22.72
C GLN A 7 8.05 -0.34 23.26
N GLN A 8 7.34 -0.08 24.36
CA GLN A 8 6.37 -1.01 24.94
C GLN A 8 5.22 -1.31 23.97
N PHE A 9 4.68 -0.27 23.33
CA PHE A 9 3.63 -0.42 22.33
C PHE A 9 4.08 -1.31 21.16
N VAL A 10 5.25 -1.02 20.56
CA VAL A 10 5.77 -1.82 19.44
C VAL A 10 5.99 -3.28 19.84
N HIS A 11 6.56 -3.54 21.02
CA HIS A 11 6.78 -4.91 21.50
C HIS A 11 5.46 -5.66 21.67
N HIS A 12 4.45 -5.01 22.25
CA HIS A 12 3.11 -5.59 22.39
C HIS A 12 2.46 -5.82 21.02
N ALA A 13 2.45 -4.82 20.16
CA ALA A 13 1.86 -4.87 18.84
C ALA A 13 2.46 -6.02 18.00
N VAL A 14 3.78 -6.16 17.96
CA VAL A 14 4.45 -7.28 17.27
C VAL A 14 4.02 -8.64 17.86
N ALA A 15 3.90 -8.74 19.18
CA ALA A 15 3.45 -9.97 19.85
C ALA A 15 1.99 -10.33 19.55
N VAL A 16 1.11 -9.34 19.32
CA VAL A 16 -0.28 -9.57 18.91
C VAL A 16 -0.34 -9.90 17.42
N LEU A 17 0.26 -9.07 16.57
CA LEU A 17 0.22 -9.18 15.11
C LEU A 17 0.85 -10.48 14.59
N SER A 18 1.91 -10.97 15.23
CA SER A 18 2.53 -12.28 14.91
C SER A 18 1.61 -13.48 15.13
N ARG A 19 0.53 -13.32 15.90
CA ARG A 19 -0.50 -14.35 16.15
C ARG A 19 -1.75 -14.15 15.31
N THR A 20 -1.85 -13.05 14.55
CA THR A 20 -2.99 -12.74 13.71
C THR A 20 -2.89 -13.48 12.37
N PRO A 21 -3.78 -14.42 12.05
CA PRO A 21 -3.71 -15.18 10.80
C PRO A 21 -3.81 -14.27 9.57
N GLY A 22 -2.88 -14.45 8.63
CA GLY A 22 -2.81 -13.68 7.39
C GLY A 22 -1.90 -12.44 7.46
N ILE A 23 -1.34 -12.10 8.62
CA ILE A 23 -0.22 -11.16 8.73
C ILE A 23 1.07 -11.99 8.65
N VAL A 24 1.91 -11.70 7.66
CA VAL A 24 3.15 -12.44 7.38
C VAL A 24 4.40 -11.68 7.82
N GLY A 25 4.27 -10.39 8.14
CA GLY A 25 5.37 -9.58 8.65
C GLY A 25 4.90 -8.22 9.15
N VAL A 26 5.77 -7.58 9.94
CA VAL A 26 5.61 -6.21 10.40
C VAL A 26 6.92 -5.49 10.14
N ALA A 27 6.87 -4.36 9.45
CA ALA A 27 7.99 -3.45 9.31
C ALA A 27 7.68 -2.13 10.05
N ILE A 28 8.72 -1.41 10.43
CA ILE A 28 8.62 -0.11 11.10
C ILE A 28 9.34 0.94 10.25
N GLY A 29 8.70 2.09 10.06
CA GLY A 29 9.18 3.19 9.24
C GLY A 29 9.42 4.47 10.04
N GLY A 30 9.47 5.59 9.31
CA GLY A 30 9.47 6.95 9.85
C GLY A 30 10.61 7.24 10.82
N SER A 31 10.28 8.05 11.84
CA SER A 31 11.23 8.58 12.84
C SER A 31 11.96 7.47 13.61
N TRP A 32 11.39 6.26 13.69
CA TRP A 32 12.04 5.10 14.31
C TRP A 32 13.25 4.64 13.50
N GLN A 33 13.08 4.51 12.17
CA GLN A 33 14.15 4.10 11.27
C GLN A 33 15.26 5.17 11.19
N GLU A 34 14.87 6.44 11.24
CA GLU A 34 15.77 7.60 11.20
C GLU A 34 16.48 7.87 12.54
N GLN A 35 16.17 7.09 13.59
CA GLN A 35 16.68 7.27 14.94
C GLN A 35 16.41 8.65 15.55
N ALA A 36 15.37 9.34 15.07
CA ALA A 36 14.97 10.70 15.43
C ALA A 36 13.74 10.74 16.36
N LEU A 37 13.29 9.58 16.84
CA LEU A 37 12.05 9.41 17.59
C LEU A 37 12.11 10.07 18.98
N ASP A 38 11.07 10.83 19.31
CA ASP A 38 10.84 11.52 20.58
C ASP A 38 9.44 11.24 21.15
N GLU A 39 9.10 11.87 22.28
CA GLU A 39 7.83 11.64 22.98
C GLU A 39 6.58 12.11 22.20
N PHE A 40 6.75 12.96 21.19
CA PHE A 40 5.67 13.50 20.36
C PHE A 40 5.57 12.81 19.00
N SER A 41 6.52 11.92 18.69
CA SER A 41 6.58 11.20 17.44
C SER A 41 5.46 10.18 17.34
N ASP A 42 4.99 9.96 16.13
CA ASP A 42 4.13 8.85 15.74
C ASP A 42 4.92 7.55 15.54
N LEU A 43 4.18 6.45 15.38
CA LEU A 43 4.71 5.15 15.00
C LEU A 43 4.16 4.70 13.65
N ASP A 44 5.02 4.59 12.67
CA ASP A 44 4.69 4.04 11.35
C ASP A 44 4.90 2.52 11.31
N LEU A 45 3.82 1.74 11.38
CA LEU A 45 3.87 0.29 11.24
C LEU A 45 3.29 -0.15 9.90
N VAL A 46 4.07 -0.93 9.15
CA VAL A 46 3.61 -1.58 7.91
C VAL A 46 3.32 -3.04 8.19
N LEU A 47 2.05 -3.41 8.12
CA LEU A 47 1.55 -4.77 8.26
C LEU A 47 1.57 -5.43 6.89
N VAL A 48 2.44 -6.41 6.72
CA VAL A 48 2.57 -7.20 5.49
C VAL A 48 1.60 -8.36 5.57
N LEU A 49 0.71 -8.46 4.59
CA LEU A 49 -0.40 -9.40 4.54
C LEU A 49 -0.14 -10.48 3.50
N ASP A 50 -0.62 -11.69 3.80
CA ASP A 50 -0.90 -12.69 2.79
C ASP A 50 -1.97 -12.14 1.83
N PRO A 51 -1.74 -12.11 0.50
CA PRO A 51 -2.73 -11.65 -0.47
C PRO A 51 -4.09 -12.34 -0.35
N ALA A 52 -4.14 -13.62 0.06
CA ALA A 52 -5.40 -14.33 0.25
C ALA A 52 -6.20 -13.81 1.46
N ALA A 53 -5.51 -13.30 2.48
CA ALA A 53 -6.14 -12.74 3.69
C ALA A 53 -6.41 -11.23 3.58
N ALA A 54 -5.80 -10.55 2.62
CA ALA A 54 -5.84 -9.10 2.51
C ALA A 54 -7.25 -8.49 2.46
N PRO A 55 -8.22 -8.97 1.64
CA PRO A 55 -9.56 -8.37 1.61
C PRO A 55 -10.26 -8.40 2.98
N ARG A 56 -10.11 -9.51 3.70
CA ARG A 56 -10.66 -9.68 5.06
C ARG A 56 -9.96 -8.74 6.04
N LEU A 57 -8.63 -8.75 6.09
CA LEU A 57 -7.87 -7.92 7.04
C LEU A 57 -8.02 -6.42 6.76
N LEU A 58 -8.21 -6.02 5.49
CA LEU A 58 -8.55 -4.64 5.12
C LEU A 58 -9.97 -4.27 5.58
N ALA A 59 -10.94 -5.18 5.55
CA ALA A 59 -12.26 -4.93 6.13
C ALA A 59 -12.24 -4.90 7.68
N GLU A 60 -11.37 -5.69 8.30
CA GLU A 60 -11.24 -5.85 9.75
C GLU A 60 -10.21 -4.92 10.40
N ARG A 61 -9.61 -3.95 9.66
CA ARG A 61 -8.52 -3.10 10.18
C ARG A 61 -8.84 -2.42 11.52
N PRO A 62 -10.04 -1.85 11.75
CA PRO A 62 -10.37 -1.26 13.04
C PRO A 62 -10.32 -2.27 14.19
N ALA A 63 -10.74 -3.52 13.94
CA ALA A 63 -10.67 -4.58 14.93
C ALA A 63 -9.23 -5.04 15.20
N VAL A 64 -8.39 -5.07 14.15
CA VAL A 64 -6.95 -5.31 14.32
C VAL A 64 -6.32 -4.20 15.16
N ALA A 65 -6.60 -2.93 14.86
CA ALA A 65 -6.11 -1.79 15.65
C ALA A 65 -6.55 -1.87 17.11
N ALA A 66 -7.84 -2.14 17.36
CA ALA A 66 -8.39 -2.28 18.71
C ALA A 66 -7.74 -3.42 19.52
N SER A 67 -7.11 -4.41 18.86
CA SER A 67 -6.39 -5.49 19.53
C SER A 67 -4.99 -5.11 20.02
N LEU A 68 -4.45 -3.96 19.59
CA LEU A 68 -3.08 -3.52 19.90
C LEU A 68 -2.99 -2.65 21.17
N GLY A 69 -4.12 -2.23 21.73
CA GLY A 69 -4.14 -1.36 22.92
C GLY A 69 -5.52 -0.72 23.15
N ARG A 70 -5.56 0.25 24.06
CA ARG A 70 -6.78 1.02 24.33
C ARG A 70 -7.02 2.05 23.22
N LEU A 71 -7.61 1.59 22.11
CA LEU A 71 -7.92 2.46 20.96
C LEU A 71 -8.99 3.49 21.33
N LEU A 72 -8.67 4.77 21.16
CA LEU A 72 -9.61 5.88 21.31
C LEU A 72 -10.41 6.08 20.04
N GLU A 73 -9.72 6.24 18.92
CA GLU A 73 -10.31 6.48 17.60
C GLU A 73 -9.39 5.97 16.49
N CYS A 74 -9.97 5.64 15.33
CA CYS A 74 -9.21 5.37 14.12
C CYS A 74 -9.97 5.80 12.86
N PHE A 75 -9.23 6.22 11.82
CA PHE A 75 -9.81 6.64 10.56
C PHE A 75 -8.89 6.31 9.38
N THR A 76 -9.47 6.20 8.18
CA THR A 76 -8.74 5.87 6.96
C THR A 76 -7.94 7.07 6.44
N GLY A 77 -6.80 6.79 5.83
CA GLY A 77 -5.96 7.77 5.12
C GLY A 77 -6.53 8.21 3.75
N GLU A 78 -7.84 8.05 3.51
CA GLU A 78 -8.46 8.41 2.22
C GLU A 78 -8.31 9.91 1.90
N HIS A 79 -8.33 10.76 2.93
CA HIS A 79 -8.15 12.20 2.80
C HIS A 79 -6.73 12.61 2.36
N VAL A 80 -5.74 11.73 2.49
CA VAL A 80 -4.37 11.90 1.98
C VAL A 80 -4.07 11.01 0.77
N GLY A 81 -5.08 10.32 0.22
CA GLY A 81 -4.92 9.44 -0.94
C GLY A 81 -4.32 8.07 -0.65
N GLU A 82 -4.21 7.65 0.62
CA GLU A 82 -3.70 6.33 1.01
C GLU A 82 -4.80 5.51 1.72
N PRO A 83 -5.68 4.81 0.97
CA PRO A 83 -6.78 4.03 1.53
C PRO A 83 -6.33 2.78 2.30
N ARG A 84 -5.04 2.42 2.22
CA ARG A 84 -4.44 1.32 2.98
C ARG A 84 -3.90 1.75 4.34
N LEU A 85 -3.86 3.05 4.61
CA LEU A 85 -3.44 3.62 5.87
C LEU A 85 -4.65 3.72 6.81
N LEU A 86 -4.46 3.25 8.04
CA LEU A 86 -5.36 3.49 9.16
C LEU A 86 -4.59 4.28 10.21
N ILE A 87 -5.04 5.51 10.44
CA ILE A 87 -4.48 6.41 11.44
C ILE A 87 -5.20 6.13 12.76
N CYS A 88 -4.44 5.85 13.81
CA CYS A 88 -4.97 5.38 15.09
C CYS A 88 -4.48 6.26 16.24
N LEU A 89 -5.38 6.57 17.17
CA LEU A 89 -5.07 7.20 18.44
C LEU A 89 -5.34 6.22 19.58
N TYR A 90 -4.34 5.93 20.40
CA TYR A 90 -4.44 5.06 21.58
C TYR A 90 -4.34 5.87 22.86
N ASP A 91 -4.88 5.33 23.95
CA ASP A 91 -4.73 5.83 25.32
C ASP A 91 -3.85 4.89 26.15
N GLU A 92 -3.39 5.38 27.30
CA GLU A 92 -2.56 4.65 28.27
C GLU A 92 -1.28 4.01 27.68
N PRO A 93 -0.32 4.79 27.14
CA PRO A 93 -0.28 6.25 27.03
C PRO A 93 -0.87 6.77 25.71
N LEU A 94 -1.07 8.09 25.63
CA LEU A 94 -1.52 8.73 24.39
C LEU A 94 -0.50 8.52 23.27
N LEU A 95 -0.85 7.74 22.24
CA LEU A 95 0.04 7.41 21.12
C LEU A 95 -0.68 7.55 19.79
N HIS A 96 0.00 8.21 18.85
CA HIS A 96 -0.38 8.27 17.45
C HIS A 96 0.33 7.16 16.67
N VAL A 97 -0.43 6.30 15.99
CA VAL A 97 0.12 5.14 15.29
C VAL A 97 -0.53 5.01 13.92
N ASP A 98 0.33 5.01 12.90
CA ASP A 98 -0.04 4.82 11.52
C ASP A 98 0.13 3.34 11.14
N LEU A 99 -0.99 2.67 10.86
CA LEU A 99 -1.03 1.28 10.44
C LEU A 99 -1.26 1.19 8.94
N LYS A 100 -0.23 0.84 8.18
CA LYS A 100 -0.32 0.64 6.73
C LYS A 100 -0.44 -0.84 6.39
N PHE A 101 -1.49 -1.21 5.68
CA PHE A 101 -1.78 -2.60 5.31
C PHE A 101 -1.33 -2.89 3.87
N VAL A 102 -0.37 -3.79 3.70
CA VAL A 102 0.26 -4.08 2.39
C VAL A 102 0.20 -5.57 2.08
N ALA A 103 -0.46 -5.96 0.99
CA ALA A 103 -0.48 -7.35 0.53
C ALA A 103 0.70 -7.66 -0.39
N LEU A 104 1.30 -8.85 -0.28
CA LEU A 104 2.35 -9.29 -1.21
C LEU A 104 1.77 -9.87 -2.52
N PRO A 105 2.43 -9.71 -3.68
CA PRO A 105 3.51 -8.75 -3.91
C PRO A 105 2.95 -7.32 -3.79
N ASP A 106 3.68 -6.45 -3.08
CA ASP A 106 3.25 -5.05 -2.94
C ASP A 106 3.32 -4.39 -4.31
N ARG A 107 2.18 -3.82 -4.72
CA ARG A 107 2.14 -2.88 -5.82
C ARG A 107 1.86 -1.50 -5.24
N PRO A 108 2.69 -0.48 -5.55
CA PRO A 108 2.36 0.88 -5.18
C PRO A 108 0.97 1.21 -5.75
N GLY A 109 0.11 1.76 -4.89
CA GLY A 109 -1.19 2.28 -5.32
C GLY A 109 -1.03 3.41 -6.34
N PRO A 110 -2.09 3.81 -7.06
CA PRO A 110 -2.02 4.96 -7.95
C PRO A 110 -1.55 6.17 -7.15
N ALA A 111 -0.41 6.74 -7.53
CA ALA A 111 0.15 7.91 -6.86
C ALA A 111 -0.87 9.06 -6.91
N SER A 112 -1.25 9.59 -5.75
CA SER A 112 -2.02 10.82 -5.64
C SER A 112 -1.14 12.02 -5.99
N GLY A 113 -1.01 12.35 -7.29
CA GLY A 113 -0.49 13.65 -7.73
C GLY A 113 0.22 13.67 -9.09
N GLY A 114 -0.43 14.29 -10.08
CA GLY A 114 0.18 15.02 -11.22
C GLY A 114 0.91 14.22 -12.32
N PRO A 115 0.98 14.73 -13.57
CA PRO A 115 1.61 14.02 -14.67
C PRO A 115 3.15 14.11 -14.57
N GLY A 116 3.74 13.21 -13.79
CA GLY A 116 5.17 12.91 -13.83
C GLY A 116 5.47 11.98 -14.99
N GLY A 117 6.28 12.45 -15.95
CA GLY A 117 6.45 11.87 -17.27
C GLY A 117 6.73 10.37 -17.31
N ALA A 118 5.89 9.63 -18.03
CA ALA A 118 6.23 8.33 -18.56
C ALA A 118 7.35 8.52 -19.61
N LEU A 119 8.58 8.22 -19.22
CA LEU A 119 9.67 7.91 -20.16
C LEU A 119 9.26 6.65 -20.92
N GLY A 120 8.63 6.86 -22.07
CA GLY A 120 8.20 5.81 -22.98
C GLY A 120 9.38 4.95 -23.40
N ALA A 121 9.30 3.66 -23.06
CA ALA A 121 10.13 2.62 -23.65
C ALA A 121 10.06 2.72 -25.18
N GLY A 122 11.25 2.72 -25.78
CA GLY A 122 11.48 3.04 -27.19
C GLY A 122 10.61 2.24 -28.17
N ARG A 123 10.06 2.97 -29.15
CA ARG A 123 9.60 2.38 -30.40
C ARG A 123 10.82 1.95 -31.23
N PRO A 124 10.98 0.68 -31.61
CA PRO A 124 11.95 0.34 -32.64
C PRO A 124 11.48 0.91 -33.98
N ARG A 125 12.32 1.74 -34.60
CA ARG A 125 12.11 2.24 -35.96
C ARG A 125 12.20 1.06 -36.93
N GLN A 126 11.06 0.59 -37.44
CA GLN A 126 11.05 -0.25 -38.64
C GLN A 126 11.39 0.62 -39.85
N ARG A 127 12.58 0.39 -40.44
CA ARG A 127 12.85 0.70 -41.84
C ARG A 127 12.27 -0.45 -42.65
N GLY A 128 11.31 -0.16 -43.53
CA GLY A 128 10.70 -1.13 -44.42
C GLY A 128 10.42 -0.47 -45.77
N ALA A 129 10.95 -1.10 -46.81
CA ALA A 129 11.08 -0.59 -48.17
C ALA A 129 9.76 -0.19 -48.84
N ALA A 130 9.86 0.80 -49.73
CA ALA A 130 8.84 1.18 -50.66
C ALA A 130 8.66 0.10 -51.76
N GLY A 131 7.40 -0.20 -52.05
CA GLY A 131 6.90 -0.39 -53.42
C GLY A 131 7.10 -1.75 -54.08
N HIS A 132 6.05 -2.57 -54.11
CA HIS A 132 5.40 -3.08 -55.35
C HIS A 132 4.43 -4.23 -55.05
N ALA A 133 3.15 -4.03 -55.42
CA ALA A 133 2.11 -5.01 -55.81
C ALA A 133 0.79 -4.24 -55.76
N GLY A 134 0.15 -3.85 -56.87
CA GLY A 134 -0.56 -4.72 -57.80
C GLY A 134 -2.07 -4.66 -57.46
N PRO A 135 -2.96 -4.16 -58.35
CA PRO A 135 -4.36 -3.99 -58.01
C PRO A 135 -5.12 -5.32 -58.02
N LEU A 136 -5.93 -5.57 -56.99
CA LEU A 136 -6.92 -6.65 -56.97
C LEU A 136 -8.21 -6.18 -57.69
N PRO A 137 -8.78 -6.98 -58.62
CA PRO A 137 -9.99 -6.61 -59.32
C PRO A 137 -11.24 -6.93 -58.50
N GLY A 138 -12.16 -5.96 -58.44
CA GLY A 138 -13.53 -6.14 -57.99
C GLY A 138 -14.51 -6.10 -59.17
N ALA A 139 -15.67 -6.74 -58.94
CA ALA A 139 -16.90 -6.77 -59.71
C ALA A 139 -17.01 -7.81 -60.84
N ARG A 140 -17.92 -8.80 -60.67
CA ARG A 140 -19.32 -8.66 -61.13
C ARG A 140 -20.21 -9.80 -60.63
N ALA A 141 -21.50 -9.47 -60.56
CA ALA A 141 -22.61 -10.24 -60.03
C ALA A 141 -23.40 -11.00 -61.12
N ALA A 142 -24.34 -11.83 -60.66
CA ALA A 142 -25.46 -12.48 -61.37
C ALA A 142 -25.02 -13.69 -62.24
N VAL A 143 -25.72 -14.83 -62.28
CA VAL A 143 -27.16 -15.12 -62.40
C VAL A 143 -27.43 -16.59 -62.03
N ASP A 144 -28.67 -16.85 -61.60
CA ASP A 144 -29.46 -18.10 -61.55
C ASP A 144 -28.94 -19.37 -60.85
#